data_AF-A0AAV3U929-F1
#
_entry.id   AF-A0AAV3U929-F1
#
_cell.length_a   1.000
_cell.length_b   1.000
_cell.length_c   1.000
_cell.angle_alpha   90.00
_cell.angle_beta   90.00
_cell.angle_gamma   90.00
#
_symmetry.space_group_name_H-M   'P 1'
#
loop_
_entity.id
_entity.type
_entity.pdbx_description
1 polymer ?
#
loop_
_entity_poly.entity_id
_entity_poly.type
_entity_poly.pdbx_seq_one_letter_code
_entity_poly.pdbx_strand_id
1 'polypeptide(L)'
;MPVEQRDLSGIEFWAAYMSKDVKQRRFAEMYLVGVLDSSEGYMWCGYDQVKGGSIQELLYRKLSKANEEFMAVRASHLITNILADSLPCRERK
;
A
#
# COMPACT_ATOMS: atom_id res chain seq x y z
N MET A 1 -21.56 -0.44 -5.90
CA MET A 1 -21.19 -0.78 -4.51
C MET A 1 -21.01 0.54 -3.77
N PRO A 2 -21.73 0.80 -2.67
CA PRO A 2 -21.52 2.01 -1.89
C PRO A 2 -20.10 2.01 -1.32
N VAL A 3 -19.40 3.14 -1.47
CA VAL A 3 -18.11 3.37 -0.83
C VAL A 3 -18.41 3.75 0.62
N GLU A 4 -18.79 2.78 1.43
CA GLU A 4 -18.86 2.98 2.88
C GLU A 4 -17.48 3.36 3.39
N GLN A 5 -17.43 4.24 4.37
CA GLN A 5 -16.20 4.72 5.01
C GLN A 5 -15.48 3.54 5.68
N ARG A 6 -14.64 2.83 4.93
CA ARG A 6 -13.93 1.63 5.38
C ARG A 6 -12.57 2.00 5.95
N ASP A 7 -12.42 1.82 7.25
CA ASP A 7 -11.13 1.87 7.94
C ASP A 7 -10.45 0.49 7.86
N LEU A 8 -9.96 0.14 6.66
CA LEU A 8 -9.31 -1.15 6.42
C LEU A 8 -7.94 -1.16 7.13
N SER A 9 -7.75 -2.08 8.08
CA SER A 9 -6.47 -2.27 8.77
C SER A 9 -5.41 -2.91 7.86
N GLY A 10 -4.13 -2.74 8.22
CA GLY A 10 -3.02 -3.41 7.56
C GLY A 10 -3.14 -4.94 7.60
N ILE A 11 -3.65 -5.49 8.72
CA ILE A 11 -3.92 -6.93 8.88
C ILE A 11 -4.94 -7.41 7.83
N GLU A 12 -6.10 -6.75 7.74
CA GLU A 12 -7.16 -7.13 6.80
C GLU A 12 -6.71 -6.96 5.35
N PHE A 13 -6.03 -5.86 5.04
CA PHE A 13 -5.45 -5.62 3.72
C PHE A 13 -4.48 -6.74 3.33
N TRP A 14 -3.54 -7.08 4.22
CA TRP A 14 -2.53 -8.09 3.93
C TRP A 14 -3.12 -9.48 3.77
N ALA A 15 -4.11 -9.84 4.60
CA ALA A 15 -4.85 -11.09 4.47
C ALA A 15 -5.57 -11.19 3.12
N ALA A 16 -6.24 -10.11 2.69
CA ALA A 16 -6.91 -10.06 1.39
C ALA A 16 -5.92 -10.10 0.22
N TYR A 17 -4.81 -9.36 0.31
CA TYR A 17 -3.76 -9.30 -0.71
C TYR A 17 -3.06 -10.64 -0.93
N MET A 18 -2.83 -11.40 0.16
CA MET A 18 -2.23 -12.73 0.12
C MET A 18 -3.25 -13.87 -0.10
N SER A 19 -4.53 -13.55 -0.28
CA SER A 19 -5.58 -14.55 -0.42
C SER A 19 -5.43 -15.39 -1.68
N LYS A 20 -5.78 -16.68 -1.55
CA LYS A 20 -5.96 -17.58 -2.70
C LYS A 20 -7.24 -17.26 -3.49
N ASP A 21 -8.20 -16.59 -2.87
CA ASP A 21 -9.40 -16.10 -3.55
C ASP A 21 -9.06 -14.90 -4.44
N VAL A 22 -9.23 -15.08 -5.74
CA VAL A 22 -8.97 -14.07 -6.77
C VAL A 22 -9.79 -12.80 -6.55
N LYS A 23 -11.03 -12.90 -6.04
CA LYS A 23 -11.88 -11.72 -5.80
C LYS A 23 -11.33 -10.86 -4.66
N GLN A 24 -10.93 -11.50 -3.56
CA GLN A 24 -10.32 -10.82 -2.41
C GLN A 24 -8.99 -10.17 -2.80
N ARG A 25 -8.16 -10.90 -3.53
CA ARG A 25 -6.88 -10.36 -4.00
C ARG A 25 -7.06 -9.17 -4.93
N ARG A 26 -7.96 -9.26 -5.91
CA ARG A 26 -8.29 -8.13 -6.80
C ARG A 26 -8.86 -6.93 -6.05
N PHE A 27 -9.66 -7.15 -5.01
CA PHE A 27 -10.15 -6.07 -4.16
C PHE A 27 -8.99 -5.35 -3.46
N ALA A 28 -8.05 -6.09 -2.88
CA ALA A 28 -6.87 -5.51 -2.24
C ALA A 28 -5.95 -4.80 -3.26
N GLU A 29 -5.76 -5.37 -4.45
CA GLU A 29 -5.02 -4.73 -5.55
C GLU A 29 -5.68 -3.40 -5.97
N MET A 30 -7.00 -3.36 -6.12
CA MET A 30 -7.72 -2.12 -6.44
C MET A 30 -7.65 -1.09 -5.31
N TYR A 31 -7.75 -1.52 -4.05
CA TYR A 31 -7.53 -0.64 -2.90
C TYR A 31 -6.11 -0.04 -2.94
N LEU A 32 -5.10 -0.88 -3.20
CA LEU A 32 -3.71 -0.44 -3.33
C LEU A 32 -3.55 0.61 -4.43
N VAL A 33 -4.09 0.38 -5.63
CA VAL A 33 -4.05 1.36 -6.72
C VAL A 33 -4.65 2.70 -6.27
N GLY A 34 -5.79 2.68 -5.57
CA GLY A 34 -6.39 3.90 -5.02
C GLY A 34 -5.49 4.64 -4.03
N VAL A 35 -4.81 3.91 -3.14
CA VAL A 35 -3.84 4.51 -2.20
C VAL A 35 -2.66 5.10 -2.95
N LEU A 36 -2.08 4.37 -3.91
CA LEU A 36 -0.93 4.82 -4.70
C LEU A 36 -1.28 6.11 -5.46
N ASP A 37 -2.34 6.10 -6.27
CA ASP A 37 -2.76 7.27 -7.06
C ASP A 37 -3.13 8.47 -6.19
N SER A 38 -3.68 8.23 -5.00
CA SER A 38 -4.05 9.30 -4.09
C SER A 38 -2.88 9.92 -3.35
N SER A 39 -1.70 9.27 -3.29
CA SER A 39 -0.57 9.66 -2.42
C SER A 39 0.75 9.92 -3.16
N GLU A 40 0.87 9.44 -4.40
CA GLU A 40 2.04 9.63 -5.23
C GLU A 40 2.23 11.10 -5.63
N GLY A 41 3.49 11.53 -5.73
CA GLY A 41 3.86 12.88 -6.16
C GLY A 41 3.94 13.91 -5.04
N TYR A 42 3.46 13.59 -3.83
CA TYR A 42 3.56 14.47 -2.67
C TYR A 42 3.91 13.78 -1.34
N MET A 43 3.41 12.57 -1.07
CA MET A 43 3.84 11.81 0.13
C MET A 43 5.07 10.95 -0.17
N TRP A 44 5.12 10.39 -1.38
CA TRP A 44 6.22 9.59 -1.90
C TRP A 44 6.25 9.78 -3.41
N CYS A 45 7.41 9.57 -4.04
CA CYS A 45 7.58 9.84 -5.47
C CYS A 45 8.29 8.64 -6.10
N GLY A 46 7.68 8.01 -7.09
CA GLY A 46 8.22 6.77 -7.61
C GLY A 46 7.65 6.27 -8.93
N TYR A 47 6.54 6.81 -9.44
CA TYR A 47 6.00 6.32 -10.72
C TYR A 47 6.99 6.53 -11.88
N ASP A 48 7.73 7.63 -11.88
CA ASP A 48 8.77 7.88 -12.90
C ASP A 48 10.10 7.18 -12.60
N GLN A 49 10.31 6.72 -11.36
CA GLN A 49 11.61 6.21 -10.89
C GLN A 49 11.65 4.68 -10.76
N VAL A 50 10.49 4.02 -10.65
CA VAL A 50 10.43 2.59 -10.39
C VAL A 50 9.41 1.88 -11.28
N LYS A 51 9.83 0.76 -11.90
CA LYS A 51 8.93 -0.09 -12.71
C LYS A 51 7.84 -0.66 -11.80
N GLY A 52 6.56 -0.55 -12.14
CA GLY A 52 5.43 -0.91 -11.27
C GLY A 52 5.53 -2.22 -10.44
N GLY A 53 6.25 -3.25 -10.91
CA GLY A 53 6.56 -4.47 -10.13
C GLY A 53 7.38 -4.25 -8.84
N SER A 54 8.15 -3.18 -8.74
CA SER A 54 9.00 -2.88 -7.59
C SER A 54 8.24 -2.40 -6.36
N ILE A 55 7.10 -1.71 -6.55
CA ILE A 55 6.26 -1.23 -5.45
C ILE A 55 5.63 -2.42 -4.73
N GLN A 56 5.09 -3.36 -5.51
CA GLN A 56 4.49 -4.59 -4.99
C GLN A 56 5.53 -5.45 -4.25
N GLU A 57 6.74 -5.57 -4.80
CA GLU A 57 7.84 -6.28 -4.16
C GLU A 57 8.27 -5.61 -2.85
N LEU A 58 8.42 -4.28 -2.85
CA LEU A 58 8.76 -3.51 -1.67
C LEU A 58 7.74 -3.70 -0.54
N LEU A 59 6.45 -3.54 -0.87
CA LEU A 59 5.36 -3.73 0.08
C LEU A 59 5.34 -5.17 0.61
N TYR A 60 5.52 -6.17 -0.28
CA TYR A 60 5.60 -7.57 0.13
C TYR A 60 6.73 -7.79 1.14
N ARG A 61 7.96 -7.33 0.82
CA ARG A 61 9.14 -7.51 1.69
C ARG A 61 8.97 -6.89 3.08
N LYS A 62 8.26 -5.75 3.16
CA LYS A 62 8.01 -5.01 4.41
C LYS A 62 6.89 -5.64 5.22
N LEU A 63 5.74 -5.90 4.59
CA LEU A 63 4.55 -6.43 5.27
C LEU A 63 4.70 -7.91 5.64
N SER A 64 5.46 -8.71 4.89
CA SER A 64 5.68 -10.13 5.23
C SER A 64 6.50 -10.34 6.51
N LYS A 65 7.16 -9.29 7.02
CA LYS A 65 8.01 -9.31 8.22
C LYS A 65 7.45 -8.45 9.35
N ALA A 66 6.29 -7.83 9.14
CA ALA A 66 5.68 -6.93 10.10
C ALA A 66 5.09 -7.71 11.29
N ASN A 67 5.11 -7.09 12.47
CA ASN A 67 4.40 -7.60 13.65
C ASN A 67 2.94 -7.11 13.65
N GLU A 68 2.10 -7.70 14.51
CA GLU A 68 0.67 -7.35 14.57
C GLU A 68 0.45 -5.88 14.95
N GLU A 69 1.25 -5.33 15.87
CA GLU A 69 1.14 -3.94 16.31
C GLU A 69 1.35 -2.95 15.14
N PHE A 70 2.37 -3.18 14.31
CA PHE A 70 2.62 -2.38 13.11
C PHE A 70 1.48 -2.51 12.09
N MET A 71 0.87 -3.69 11.99
CA MET A 71 -0.20 -3.97 11.02
C MET A 71 -1.59 -3.53 11.51
N ALA A 72 -1.76 -3.24 12.80
CA ALA A 72 -3.04 -2.87 13.42
C ALA A 72 -3.55 -1.47 13.03
N VAL A 73 -2.71 -0.66 12.37
CA VAL A 73 -3.10 0.67 11.86
C VAL A 73 -3.79 0.57 10.51
N ARG A 74 -4.41 1.69 10.07
CA ARG A 74 -5.03 1.80 8.75
C ARG A 74 -4.05 1.45 7.63
N ALA A 75 -4.46 0.59 6.71
CA ALA A 75 -3.65 0.12 5.59
C ALA A 75 -3.14 1.25 4.70
N SER A 76 -3.94 2.30 4.46
CA SER A 76 -3.50 3.44 3.65
C SER A 76 -2.33 4.19 4.28
N HIS A 77 -2.37 4.41 5.60
CA HIS A 77 -1.26 5.03 6.33
C HIS A 77 -0.02 4.14 6.32
N LEU A 78 -0.23 2.84 6.54
CA LEU A 78 0.85 1.85 6.52
C LEU A 78 1.58 1.82 5.18
N ILE A 79 0.84 1.70 4.08
CA ILE A 79 1.36 1.67 2.71
C ILE A 79 2.08 2.99 2.41
N THR A 80 1.46 4.13 2.69
CA THR A 80 2.03 5.45 2.40
C THR A 80 3.33 5.68 3.16
N ASN A 81 3.39 5.29 4.45
CA ASN A 81 4.60 5.41 5.26
C ASN A 81 5.74 4.53 4.74
N ILE A 82 5.44 3.27 4.39
CA ILE A 82 6.44 2.37 3.80
C ILE A 82 7.03 2.97 2.51
N LEU A 83 6.19 3.57 1.68
CA LEU A 83 6.60 4.20 0.43
C LEU A 83 7.36 5.49 0.66
N ALA A 84 6.94 6.34 1.59
CA ALA A 84 7.66 7.57 1.95
C ALA A 84 9.07 7.27 2.48
N ASP A 85 9.23 6.24 3.31
CA ASP A 85 10.53 5.80 3.84
C ASP A 85 11.47 5.29 2.74
N SER A 86 10.91 4.66 1.70
CA SER A 86 11.70 3.95 0.68
C SER A 86 11.88 4.76 -0.61
N LEU A 87 10.94 5.63 -0.93
CA LEU A 87 10.81 6.43 -2.15
C LEU A 87 10.42 7.88 -1.81
N PRO A 88 11.22 8.59 -0.99
CA PRO A 88 10.88 9.95 -0.59
C PRO A 88 10.87 10.88 -1.81
N CYS A 89 9.90 11.79 -1.83
CA CYS A 89 9.93 12.90 -2.77
C CYS A 89 11.16 13.76 -2.51
N ARG A 90 12.02 13.92 -3.52
CA ARG A 90 13.08 14.93 -3.46
C ARG A 90 12.45 16.29 -3.66
N GLU A 91 12.84 17.27 -2.84
CA GLU A 91 12.52 18.66 -3.13
C GLU A 91 13.00 19.00 -4.54
N ARG A 92 12.08 19.46 -5.40
CA ARG A 92 12.48 20.07 -6.67
C ARG A 92 13.28 21.33 -6.31
N LYS A 93 14.60 21.27 -6.51
CA LYS A 93 15.47 22.46 -6.50
C LYS A 93 15.03 23.44 -7.58
#